data_AF-A0A1B6LN37-F1
#
_entry.id   AF-A0A1B6LN37-F1
#
_cell.length_a   1.000
_cell.length_b   1.000
_cell.length_c   1.000
_cell.angle_alpha   90.00
_cell.angle_beta   90.00
_cell.angle_gamma   90.00
#
_symmetry.space_group_name_H-M   'P 1'
#
loop_
_entity.id
_entity.type
_entity.pdbx_description
1 polymer ?
#
loop_
_entity_poly.entity_id
_entity_poly.type
_entity_poly.pdbx_seq_one_letter_code
_entity_poly.pdbx_strand_id
1 'polypeptide(L)'
;DVSRLPPEGSAVTVMSDSQLITTTMPPLPVCDLEKELDSSAAGTGLAFIIFTEAINQFPGAQFWSVLFFLMLFTLGIDSQFGTLEGVVTSIVDMKLFPNLRKEILTGSICLFCCIISMSFAHGAGNYVFILFDNFSGNFPLLIIAFFECIAVSYVYGLKRFADDIELMTGTRPG
;
A
#
# COMPACT_ATOMS: atom_id res chain seq x y z
N ASP A 1 6.01 -15.33 -33.04
CA ASP A 1 5.54 -16.54 -33.76
C ASP A 1 6.31 -17.77 -33.30
N VAL A 2 5.81 -18.43 -32.26
CA VAL A 2 6.38 -19.69 -31.69
C VAL A 2 6.18 -20.87 -32.65
N SER A 3 5.32 -20.69 -33.67
CA SER A 3 4.96 -21.64 -34.73
C SER A 3 6.10 -21.97 -35.72
N ARG A 4 7.22 -21.24 -35.70
CA ARG A 4 8.40 -21.46 -36.56
C ARG A 4 9.58 -22.15 -35.87
N LEU A 5 9.46 -22.46 -34.58
CA LEU A 5 10.53 -23.10 -33.83
C LEU A 5 10.47 -24.63 -33.98
N PRO A 6 11.62 -25.30 -34.15
CA PRO A 6 11.64 -26.75 -34.25
C PRO A 6 11.26 -27.38 -32.89
N PRO A 7 10.68 -28.60 -32.89
CA PRO A 7 10.16 -29.22 -31.68
C PRO A 7 11.25 -29.47 -30.63
N GLU A 8 10.88 -29.49 -29.34
CA GLU A 8 11.80 -29.77 -28.23
C GLU A 8 12.56 -31.08 -28.46
N GLY A 9 13.87 -31.06 -28.21
CA GLY A 9 14.76 -32.21 -28.48
C GLY A 9 15.20 -32.37 -29.94
N SER A 10 14.82 -31.48 -30.86
CA SER A 10 15.38 -31.45 -32.21
C SER A 10 16.85 -31.01 -32.21
N ALA A 11 17.65 -31.65 -33.05
CA ALA A 11 19.04 -31.31 -33.27
C ALA A 11 19.12 -30.05 -34.15
N VAL A 12 19.58 -28.95 -33.57
CA VAL A 12 19.77 -27.68 -34.29
C VAL A 12 21.25 -27.47 -34.52
N THR A 13 21.64 -27.35 -35.78
CA THR A 13 23.04 -27.09 -36.15
C THR A 13 23.29 -25.59 -36.08
N VAL A 14 23.98 -25.13 -35.03
CA VAL A 14 24.35 -23.73 -34.84
C VAL A 14 25.83 -23.57 -35.17
N MET A 15 26.16 -22.58 -35.99
CA MET A 15 27.54 -22.23 -36.29
C MET A 15 28.11 -21.42 -35.13
N SER A 16 29.05 -21.99 -34.38
CA SER A 16 29.75 -21.31 -33.30
C SER A 16 31.25 -21.46 -33.52
N ASP A 17 31.97 -20.33 -33.56
CA ASP A 17 33.43 -20.30 -33.71
C ASP A 17 33.99 -21.11 -34.90
N SER A 18 33.39 -20.93 -36.08
CA SER A 18 33.78 -21.63 -37.33
C SER A 18 33.59 -23.17 -37.33
N GLN A 19 32.89 -23.73 -36.34
CA GLN A 19 32.47 -25.13 -36.27
C GLN A 19 30.94 -25.27 -36.29
N LEU A 20 30.45 -26.30 -36.97
CA LEU A 20 29.02 -26.67 -36.97
C LEU A 20 28.76 -27.53 -35.73
N ILE A 21 28.18 -26.93 -34.68
CA ILE A 21 27.85 -27.65 -33.45
C ILE A 21 26.37 -28.04 -33.51
N THR A 22 26.10 -29.34 -33.40
CA THR A 22 24.73 -29.86 -33.32
C THR A 22 24.30 -29.85 -31.87
N THR A 23 23.48 -28.88 -31.47
CA THR A 23 22.96 -28.77 -30.10
C THR A 23 21.50 -29.22 -30.05
N THR A 24 21.14 -29.95 -29.01
CA THR A 24 19.74 -30.31 -28.73
C THR A 24 19.01 -29.07 -28.23
N MET A 25 17.86 -28.76 -28.81
CA MET A 25 17.07 -27.61 -28.39
C MET A 25 16.65 -27.75 -26.90
N PRO A 26 17.05 -26.82 -26.01
CA PRO A 26 16.65 -26.85 -24.61
C PRO A 26 15.14 -26.59 -24.46
N PRO A 27 14.51 -27.05 -23.36
CA PRO A 27 13.10 -26.76 -23.10
C PRO A 27 12.89 -25.24 -23.05
N LEU A 28 11.91 -24.74 -23.80
CA LEU A 28 11.61 -23.31 -23.82
C LEU A 28 10.78 -22.97 -22.57
N PRO A 29 11.13 -21.89 -21.84
CA PRO A 29 10.27 -21.43 -20.74
C PRO A 29 8.91 -21.02 -21.31
N VAL A 30 7.84 -21.53 -20.70
CA VAL A 30 6.46 -21.16 -21.06
C VAL A 30 6.20 -19.75 -20.53
N CYS A 31 6.48 -18.74 -21.35
CA CYS A 31 6.22 -17.34 -21.01
C CYS A 31 4.76 -17.01 -21.31
N ASP A 32 3.92 -17.06 -20.28
CA ASP A 32 2.49 -16.75 -20.34
C ASP A 32 2.22 -15.47 -19.54
N LEU A 33 1.87 -14.39 -20.23
CA LEU A 33 1.75 -13.06 -19.63
C LEU A 33 0.64 -13.00 -18.56
N GLU A 34 -0.44 -13.76 -18.75
CA GLU A 34 -1.53 -13.86 -17.76
C GLU A 34 -1.07 -14.52 -16.46
N LYS A 35 -0.25 -15.58 -16.54
CA LYS A 35 0.26 -16.27 -15.35
C LYS A 35 1.24 -15.42 -14.55
N GLU A 36 2.05 -14.61 -15.24
CA GLU A 36 3.00 -13.71 -14.56
C GLU A 36 2.28 -12.53 -13.87
N LEU A 37 1.18 -12.06 -14.47
CA LEU A 37 0.35 -11.01 -13.90
C LEU A 37 -0.43 -11.51 -12.68
N ASP A 38 -0.99 -12.73 -12.74
CA ASP A 38 -1.66 -13.37 -11.59
C ASP A 38 -0.69 -13.77 -10.48
N SER A 39 0.57 -14.03 -10.82
CA SER A 39 1.66 -14.31 -9.86
C SER A 39 2.33 -13.03 -9.31
N SER A 40 1.87 -11.84 -9.70
CA SER A 40 2.50 -10.58 -9.28
C SER A 40 2.32 -10.31 -7.78
N ALA A 41 3.39 -9.82 -7.15
CA ALA A 41 3.41 -9.50 -5.71
C ALA A 41 2.37 -8.42 -5.37
N ALA A 42 1.55 -8.65 -4.34
CA ALA A 42 0.64 -7.64 -3.79
C ALA A 42 1.32 -6.81 -2.69
N GLY A 43 0.82 -5.59 -2.44
CA GLY A 43 1.25 -4.74 -1.34
C GLY A 43 2.61 -4.08 -1.55
N THR A 44 3.46 -4.05 -0.52
CA THR A 44 4.74 -3.33 -0.51
C THR A 44 5.75 -3.88 -1.52
N GLY A 45 5.70 -5.17 -1.83
CA GLY A 45 6.57 -5.80 -2.84
C GLY A 45 6.31 -5.23 -4.25
N LEU A 46 5.08 -4.88 -4.58
CA LEU A 46 4.72 -4.26 -5.85
C LEU A 46 5.41 -2.90 -6.00
N ALA A 47 5.28 -2.05 -4.97
CA ALA A 47 5.86 -0.70 -4.93
C ALA A 47 7.40 -0.69 -4.97
N PHE A 48 8.06 -1.59 -4.25
CA PHE A 48 9.51 -1.53 -4.05
C PHE A 48 10.34 -2.45 -4.96
N ILE A 49 9.74 -3.48 -5.55
CA ILE A 49 10.43 -4.43 -6.44
C ILE A 49 10.02 -4.17 -7.90
N ILE A 50 8.73 -4.25 -8.20
CA ILE A 50 8.24 -4.18 -9.59
C ILE A 50 8.42 -2.78 -10.18
N PHE A 51 8.04 -1.72 -9.44
CA PHE A 51 8.21 -0.35 -9.93
C PHE A 51 9.67 0.07 -10.06
N THR A 52 10.56 -0.38 -9.16
CA THR A 52 11.99 -0.03 -9.24
C THR A 52 12.67 -0.73 -10.41
N GLU A 53 12.29 -1.98 -10.69
CA GLU A 53 12.72 -2.73 -11.88
C GLU A 53 12.26 -2.04 -13.17
N ALA A 54 11.02 -1.56 -13.21
CA ALA A 54 10.48 -0.82 -14.35
C ALA A 54 11.20 0.54 -14.57
N ILE A 55 11.44 1.31 -13.51
CA ILE A 55 12.11 2.61 -13.59
C ILE A 55 13.54 2.49 -14.13
N ASN A 56 14.22 1.37 -13.85
CA ASN A 56 15.58 1.13 -14.32
C ASN A 56 15.68 0.98 -15.85
N GLN A 57 14.56 0.71 -16.53
CA GLN A 57 14.52 0.62 -18.00
C GLN A 57 14.40 1.99 -18.69
N PHE A 58 14.10 3.06 -17.95
CA PHE A 58 13.99 4.41 -18.53
C PHE A 58 15.36 5.09 -18.68
N PRO A 59 15.61 5.82 -19.78
CA PRO A 59 16.79 6.67 -19.89
C PRO A 59 16.75 7.76 -18.82
N GLY A 60 17.83 7.89 -18.04
CA GLY A 60 17.87 8.82 -16.90
C GLY A 60 17.23 8.28 -15.61
N ALA A 61 17.28 6.96 -15.38
CA ALA A 61 16.68 6.26 -14.24
C ALA A 61 16.91 6.92 -12.86
N GLN A 62 18.08 7.54 -12.63
CA GLN A 62 18.38 8.21 -11.36
C GLN A 62 17.40 9.35 -11.01
N PHE A 63 16.99 10.14 -12.01
CA PHE A 63 16.02 11.23 -11.80
C PHE A 63 14.62 10.68 -11.49
N TRP A 64 14.19 9.66 -12.24
CA TRP A 64 12.89 9.01 -12.08
C TRP A 64 12.75 8.28 -10.74
N SER A 65 13.81 7.62 -10.27
CA SER A 65 13.82 6.96 -8.96
C SER A 65 13.64 7.96 -7.82
N VAL A 66 14.31 9.12 -7.85
CA VAL A 66 14.17 10.15 -6.81
C VAL A 66 12.75 10.70 -6.77
N LEU A 67 12.16 11.01 -7.92
CA LEU A 67 10.77 11.49 -7.99
C LEU A 67 9.78 10.46 -7.46
N PHE A 68 9.99 9.18 -7.77
CA PHE A 68 9.12 8.09 -7.32
C PHE A 68 9.18 7.91 -5.79
N PHE A 69 10.38 7.84 -5.22
CA PHE A 69 10.52 7.71 -3.76
C PHE A 69 10.05 8.97 -3.03
N LEU A 70 10.26 10.17 -3.58
CA LEU A 70 9.75 11.41 -3.01
C LEU A 70 8.22 11.42 -3.00
N MET A 71 7.58 10.98 -4.08
CA MET A 71 6.12 10.81 -4.11
C MET A 71 5.63 9.88 -3.00
N LEU A 72 6.22 8.68 -2.89
CA LEU A 72 5.86 7.72 -1.84
C LEU A 72 6.07 8.29 -0.43
N PHE A 73 7.15 9.04 -0.23
CA PHE A 73 7.46 9.68 1.04
C PHE A 73 6.44 10.77 1.41
N THR A 74 6.11 11.66 0.48
CA THR A 74 5.12 12.71 0.71
C THR A 74 3.73 12.12 0.95
N LEU A 75 3.29 11.12 0.16
CA LEU A 75 2.02 10.43 0.38
C LEU A 75 1.95 9.77 1.76
N GLY A 76 3.04 9.15 2.20
CA GLY A 76 3.14 8.56 3.54
C GLY A 76 3.04 9.62 4.64
N ILE A 77 3.76 10.73 4.49
CA ILE A 77 3.76 11.82 5.46
C ILE A 77 2.39 12.48 5.60
N ASP A 78 1.73 12.79 4.48
CA ASP A 78 0.43 13.47 4.49
C ASP A 78 -0.64 12.64 5.22
N SER A 79 -0.65 11.33 4.99
CA SER A 79 -1.56 10.40 5.67
C SER A 79 -1.28 10.30 7.19
N GLN A 80 0.01 10.28 7.57
CA GLN A 80 0.40 10.18 8.97
C GLN A 80 0.07 11.47 9.74
N PHE A 81 0.19 12.65 9.12
CA PHE A 81 -0.23 13.90 9.73
C PHE A 81 -1.73 13.91 10.03
N GLY A 82 -2.58 13.50 9.09
CA GLY A 82 -4.03 13.42 9.32
C GLY A 82 -4.40 12.44 10.44
N THR A 83 -3.74 11.28 10.48
CA THR A 83 -3.98 10.27 11.52
C THR A 83 -3.56 10.80 12.91
N LEU A 84 -2.38 11.41 13.00
CA LEU A 84 -1.87 11.96 14.25
C LEU A 84 -2.72 13.13 14.75
N GLU A 85 -3.14 14.03 13.86
CA GLU A 85 -4.01 15.16 14.22
C GLU A 85 -5.38 14.67 14.73
N GLY A 86 -5.96 13.65 14.09
CA GLY A 86 -7.22 13.03 14.52
C GLY A 86 -7.14 12.42 15.92
N VAL A 87 -6.07 11.66 16.19
CA VAL A 87 -5.84 11.06 17.52
C VAL A 87 -5.59 12.12 18.58
N VAL A 88 -4.74 13.11 18.30
CA VAL A 88 -4.41 14.19 19.24
C VAL A 88 -5.65 15.02 19.57
N THR A 89 -6.45 15.38 18.56
CA THR A 89 -7.68 16.16 18.75
C THR A 89 -8.69 15.39 19.59
N SER A 90 -8.89 14.10 19.30
CA SER A 90 -9.80 13.24 20.07
C SER A 90 -9.42 13.15 21.56
N ILE A 91 -8.12 13.03 21.86
CA ILE A 91 -7.61 12.98 23.25
C ILE A 91 -7.81 14.32 23.97
N VAL A 92 -7.59 15.43 23.27
CA VAL A 92 -7.77 16.78 23.81
C VAL A 92 -9.25 17.06 24.10
N ASP A 93 -10.16 16.67 23.20
CA ASP A 93 -11.60 16.87 23.37
C ASP A 93 -12.18 16.05 24.53
N MET A 94 -11.66 14.85 24.77
CA MET A 94 -12.02 14.05 25.94
C MET A 94 -11.50 14.60 27.28
N LYS A 95 -10.73 15.71 27.30
CA LYS A 95 -10.12 16.31 28.49
C LYS A 95 -9.33 15.32 29.36
N LEU A 96 -8.71 14.30 28.75
CA LEU A 96 -7.97 13.27 29.49
C LEU A 96 -6.76 13.86 30.25
N PHE A 97 -6.18 14.94 29.71
CA PHE A 97 -5.02 15.62 30.29
C PHE A 97 -5.18 17.15 30.27
N PRO A 98 -5.95 17.74 31.20
CA PRO A 98 -6.34 19.15 31.16
C PRO A 98 -5.20 20.14 31.37
N ASN A 99 -4.05 19.70 31.91
CA ASN A 99 -2.91 20.57 32.25
C ASN A 99 -1.65 20.34 31.39
N LEU A 100 -1.71 19.46 30.38
CA LEU A 100 -0.56 19.18 29.51
C LEU A 100 -0.59 20.06 28.26
N ARG A 101 0.57 20.63 27.89
CA ARG A 101 0.72 21.37 26.63
C ARG A 101 0.55 20.40 25.46
N LYS A 102 -0.17 20.82 24.42
CA LYS A 102 -0.42 20.03 23.20
C LYS A 102 0.87 19.49 22.58
N GLU A 103 1.94 20.30 22.60
CA GLU A 103 3.25 19.91 22.06
C GLU A 103 3.88 18.71 22.78
N ILE A 104 3.73 18.66 24.11
CA ILE A 104 4.28 17.57 24.94
C ILE A 104 3.46 16.28 24.73
N LEU A 105 2.14 16.41 24.60
CA LEU A 105 1.25 15.28 24.33
C LEU A 105 1.56 14.63 22.98
N THR A 106 1.67 15.44 21.92
CA THR A 106 2.05 14.95 20.59
C THR A 106 3.43 14.30 20.60
N GLY A 107 4.42 14.93 21.25
CA GLY A 107 5.77 14.37 21.37
C GLY A 107 5.78 13.01 22.09
N SER A 108 4.99 12.88 23.16
CA SER A 108 4.88 11.62 23.91
C SER A 108 4.24 10.50 23.08
N ILE A 109 3.16 10.78 22.33
CA ILE A 109 2.50 9.81 21.46
C ILE A 109 3.44 9.37 20.33
N CYS A 110 4.16 10.30 19.72
CA CYS A 110 5.13 10.00 18.67
C CYS A 110 6.27 9.12 19.20
N LEU A 111 6.80 9.40 20.39
CA LEU A 111 7.86 8.61 21.02
C LEU A 111 7.38 7.18 21.34
N PHE A 112 6.15 7.03 21.85
CA PHE A 112 5.54 5.73 22.08
C PHE A 112 5.37 4.93 20.77
N CYS A 113 4.85 5.58 19.72
CA CYS A 113 4.71 4.97 18.40
C CYS A 113 6.08 4.54 17.82
N CYS A 114 7.13 5.34 18.02
CA CYS A 114 8.49 5.04 17.59
C CYS A 114 9.04 3.77 18.25
N ILE A 115 8.82 3.57 19.56
CA ILE A 115 9.25 2.36 20.28
C ILE A 115 8.54 1.11 19.72
N ILE A 116 7.24 1.20 19.45
CA ILE A 116 6.47 0.10 18.84
C ILE A 116 6.98 -0.18 17.43
N SER A 117 7.19 0.85 16.63
CA SER A 117 7.67 0.75 15.25
C SER A 117 9.05 0.09 15.19
N MET A 118 9.93 0.40 16.15
CA MET A 118 11.23 -0.24 16.27
C MET A 118 11.14 -1.75 16.50
N SER A 119 10.09 -2.22 17.18
CA SER A 119 9.86 -3.66 17.38
C SER A 119 9.54 -4.38 16.07
N PHE A 120 8.90 -3.70 15.12
CA PHE A 120 8.63 -4.22 13.77
C PHE A 120 9.82 -4.13 12.81
N ALA A 121 10.90 -3.43 13.18
CA ALA A 121 12.11 -3.35 12.36
C ALA A 121 13.03 -4.59 12.49
N HIS A 122 12.67 -5.57 13.33
CA HIS A 122 13.46 -6.80 13.49
C HIS A 122 13.39 -7.69 12.25
N GLY A 123 14.32 -8.65 12.08
CA GLY A 123 14.41 -9.47 10.86
C GLY A 123 13.16 -10.30 10.50
N ALA A 124 12.31 -10.61 11.48
CA ALA A 124 11.02 -11.27 11.28
C ALA A 124 9.82 -10.29 11.23
N GLY A 125 10.07 -8.99 11.32
CA GLY A 125 9.05 -7.96 11.50
C GLY A 125 8.12 -7.80 10.30
N ASN A 126 8.60 -8.06 9.07
CA ASN A 126 7.75 -8.02 7.88
C ASN A 126 6.56 -9.00 7.98
N TYR A 127 6.77 -10.20 8.53
CA TYR A 127 5.68 -11.17 8.70
C TYR A 127 4.65 -10.70 9.72
N VAL A 128 5.10 -10.14 10.84
CA VAL A 128 4.22 -9.60 11.88
C VAL A 128 3.46 -8.38 11.35
N PHE A 129 4.13 -7.52 10.58
CA PHE A 129 3.54 -6.33 9.98
C PHE A 129 2.43 -6.69 8.98
N ILE A 130 2.70 -7.62 8.05
CA ILE A 130 1.69 -8.07 7.07
C ILE A 130 0.49 -8.70 7.78
N LEU A 131 0.72 -9.51 8.81
CA LEU A 131 -0.37 -10.08 9.60
C LEU A 131 -1.19 -8.96 10.27
N PHE A 132 -0.54 -8.03 10.94
CA PHE A 132 -1.20 -6.91 11.60
C PHE A 132 -2.02 -6.05 10.63
N ASP A 133 -1.48 -5.71 9.46
CA ASP A 133 -2.15 -4.90 8.44
C ASP A 133 -3.45 -5.55 7.94
N ASN A 134 -3.39 -6.86 7.63
CA ASN A 134 -4.56 -7.61 7.18
C ASN A 134 -5.69 -7.68 8.23
N PHE A 135 -5.34 -7.79 9.51
CA PHE A 135 -6.33 -7.86 10.59
C PHE A 135 -6.81 -6.48 11.07
N SER A 136 -5.94 -5.47 11.10
CA SER A 136 -6.25 -4.15 11.65
C SER A 136 -7.03 -3.25 10.69
N GLY A 137 -6.86 -3.44 9.37
CA GLY A 137 -7.51 -2.59 8.38
C GLY A 137 -8.96 -2.97 8.10
N ASN A 138 -9.25 -4.25 7.85
CA ASN A 138 -10.53 -4.62 7.23
C ASN A 138 -11.68 -4.75 8.25
N PHE A 139 -11.53 -5.62 9.26
CA PHE A 139 -12.61 -5.91 10.20
C PHE A 139 -12.99 -4.73 11.10
N PRO A 140 -12.04 -3.99 11.73
CA PRO A 140 -12.39 -2.90 12.63
C PRO A 140 -13.03 -1.71 11.91
N LEU A 141 -12.50 -1.32 10.74
CA LEU A 141 -13.06 -0.20 9.96
C LEU A 141 -14.49 -0.50 9.52
N LEU A 142 -14.78 -1.72 9.07
CA LEU A 142 -16.13 -2.13 8.67
C LEU A 142 -17.11 -2.05 9.86
N ILE A 143 -16.71 -2.56 11.03
CA ILE A 143 -17.55 -2.55 12.23
C ILE A 143 -17.83 -1.11 12.67
N ILE A 144 -16.81 -0.25 12.72
CA ILE A 144 -16.96 1.15 13.14
C ILE A 144 -17.90 1.89 12.17
N ALA A 145 -17.67 1.77 10.86
CA ALA A 145 -18.51 2.41 9.85
C ALA A 145 -19.98 1.95 9.92
N PHE A 146 -20.20 0.65 10.15
CA PHE A 146 -21.55 0.11 10.30
C PHE A 146 -22.30 0.71 11.50
N PHE A 147 -21.66 0.78 12.67
CA PHE A 147 -22.26 1.38 13.85
C PHE A 147 -22.46 2.89 13.71
N GLU A 148 -21.54 3.59 13.06
CA GLU A 148 -21.69 5.02 12.77
C GLU A 148 -22.92 5.28 11.88
N CYS A 149 -23.10 4.48 10.82
CA CYS A 149 -24.29 4.58 9.97
C CYS A 149 -25.59 4.30 10.74
N ILE A 150 -25.63 3.30 11.62
CA ILE A 150 -26.81 3.01 12.45
C ILE A 150 -27.07 4.14 13.45
N ALA A 151 -26.04 4.67 14.09
CA ALA A 151 -26.15 5.74 15.05
C ALA A 151 -26.72 7.00 14.40
N VAL A 152 -26.24 7.39 13.22
CA VAL A 152 -26.75 8.57 12.50
C VAL A 152 -28.18 8.34 11.99
N SER A 153 -28.46 7.18 11.38
CA SER A 153 -29.77 6.93 10.77
C SER A 153 -30.90 6.70 11.78
N TYR A 154 -30.66 5.89 12.82
CA TYR A 154 -31.70 5.48 13.78
C TYR A 154 -31.67 6.23 15.11
N VAL A 155 -30.49 6.54 15.67
CA VAL A 155 -30.39 7.18 17.00
C VAL A 155 -30.49 8.70 16.89
N TYR A 156 -29.71 9.33 16.00
CA TYR A 156 -29.79 10.77 15.75
C TYR A 156 -31.04 11.14 14.94
N GLY A 157 -31.36 10.30 13.96
CA GLY A 157 -32.55 10.41 13.11
C GLY A 157 -32.28 11.24 11.85
N LEU A 158 -32.60 10.64 10.69
CA LEU A 158 -32.36 11.25 9.37
C LEU A 158 -33.01 12.62 9.17
N LYS A 159 -34.17 12.88 9.81
CA LYS A 159 -34.85 14.18 9.70
C LYS A 159 -34.03 15.29 10.35
N ARG A 160 -33.54 15.05 11.58
CA ARG A 160 -32.72 16.01 12.31
C ARG A 160 -31.39 16.26 11.60
N PHE A 161 -30.79 15.21 11.06
CA PHE A 161 -29.58 15.32 10.24
C PHE A 161 -29.79 16.15 8.97
N ALA A 162 -30.90 15.95 8.25
CA ALA A 162 -31.23 16.73 7.06
C ALA A 162 -31.47 18.22 7.37
N ASP A 163 -32.10 18.52 8.52
CA ASP A 163 -32.35 19.89 8.95
C ASP A 163 -31.03 20.60 9.37
N ASP A 164 -30.09 19.87 10.00
CA ASP A 164 -28.75 20.39 10.29
C ASP A 164 -27.94 20.67 9.01
N ILE A 165 -28.04 19.80 7.99
CA ILE A 165 -27.39 20.03 6.69
C ILE A 165 -27.99 21.25 5.99
N GLU A 166 -29.31 21.44 6.05
CA GLU A 166 -29.97 22.63 5.50
C GLU A 166 -29.51 23.90 6.22
N LEU A 167 -29.33 23.86 7.53
CA LEU A 167 -28.75 24.97 8.31
C LEU A 167 -27.31 25.31 7.87
N MET A 168 -26.48 24.30 7.58
CA MET A 168 -25.07 24.50 7.22
C MET A 168 -24.86 24.87 5.74
N THR A 169 -25.64 24.32 4.83
CA THR A 169 -25.46 24.45 3.37
C THR A 169 -26.53 25.30 2.68
N GLY A 170 -27.61 25.65 3.38
CA GLY A 170 -28.73 26.45 2.87
C GLY A 170 -29.72 25.68 1.98
N THR A 171 -29.49 24.39 1.73
CA THR A 171 -30.40 23.54 0.94
C THR A 171 -30.56 22.16 1.57
N ARG A 172 -31.78 21.63 1.52
CA ARG A 172 -32.08 20.32 2.12
C ARG A 172 -31.58 19.18 1.22
N PRO A 173 -30.82 18.20 1.76
CA PRO A 173 -30.44 17.02 0.99
C PRO A 173 -31.69 16.18 0.66
N GLY A 174 -31.73 15.67 -0.58
CA GLY A 174 -32.83 14.88 -1.12
C GLY A 174 -32.94 13.47 -0.58
#